data_AF-A0A7C5RI79-F1
#
_entry.id   AF-A0A7C5RI79-F1
#
_cell.length_a   1.000
_cell.length_b   1.000
_cell.length_c   1.000
_cell.angle_alpha   90.00
_cell.angle_beta   90.00
_cell.angle_gamma   90.00
#
_symmetry.space_group_name_H-M   'P 1'
#
loop_
_entity.id
_entity.type
_entity.pdbx_description
1 polymer ?
#
loop_
_entity_poly.entity_id
_entity_poly.type
_entity_poly.pdbx_seq_one_letter_code
_entity_poly.pdbx_strand_id
1 'polypeptide(L)'
;MERLKSLEIKRKVIVSILSGYRRLTRGNVEVLTKNLELSEGRSLNKVNPLALSFLIDNLINSQDSLEAKISEFERYKIPKIVVYELLFWMQPSKFPFPNGKIENYRDFLKSRKEELKQLGLDNFLELYAYETAERDSFIVEIKSKILVTKPENLEDNLWLTDFLKYLGPIERSEIKNKVHPYVWKVLSSPKPSVPVVIDGSNIMMQRELRGPEKIDDLLSKIATLKETYFPFFIVFDANAKYKFKTRYLGYKRTYFHSPADELIISLCKQYNAVVCSKDRFREYDLAVENIWYRLIRS
;
A
#
# COMPACT_ATOMS: atom_id res chain seq x y z
N MET A 1 -26.17 2.35 3.02
CA MET A 1 -25.64 1.04 2.56
C MET A 1 -24.18 1.11 2.10
N GLU A 2 -23.77 2.08 1.28
CA GLU A 2 -22.36 2.15 0.82
C GLU A 2 -21.34 2.37 1.94
N ARG A 3 -21.65 3.22 2.93
CA ARG A 3 -20.78 3.45 4.10
C ARG A 3 -20.55 2.17 4.91
N LEU A 4 -21.60 1.41 5.20
CA LEU A 4 -21.49 0.14 5.92
C LEU A 4 -20.58 -0.84 5.18
N LYS A 5 -20.83 -1.06 3.88
CA LYS A 5 -19.98 -1.91 3.03
C LYS A 5 -18.52 -1.45 3.04
N SER A 6 -18.29 -0.14 2.99
CA SER A 6 -16.95 0.44 3.08
C SER A 6 -16.28 0.19 4.42
N LEU A 7 -17.02 0.29 5.52
CA LEU A 7 -16.54 0.01 6.87
C LEU A 7 -16.26 -1.48 7.08
N GLU A 8 -17.06 -2.37 6.50
CA GLU A 8 -16.81 -3.81 6.51
C GLU A 8 -15.51 -4.17 5.79
N ILE A 9 -15.23 -3.53 4.65
CA ILE A 9 -13.97 -3.72 3.94
C ILE A 9 -12.80 -3.22 4.79
N LYS A 10 -12.89 -2.01 5.35
CA LYS A 10 -11.87 -1.47 6.26
C LYS A 10 -11.63 -2.41 7.44
N ARG A 11 -12.71 -2.90 8.08
CA ARG A 11 -12.65 -3.87 9.16
C ARG A 11 -11.91 -5.14 8.75
N LYS A 12 -12.19 -5.70 7.56
CA LYS A 12 -11.49 -6.90 7.06
C LYS A 12 -9.98 -6.67 6.94
N VAL A 13 -9.54 -5.49 6.53
CA VAL A 13 -8.11 -5.13 6.47
C VAL A 13 -7.51 -5.11 7.89
N ILE A 14 -8.13 -4.34 8.79
CA ILE A 14 -7.65 -4.17 10.16
C ILE A 14 -7.58 -5.53 10.87
N VAL A 15 -8.65 -6.32 10.80
CA VAL A 15 -8.70 -7.66 11.40
C VAL A 15 -7.70 -8.62 10.77
N SER A 16 -7.43 -8.53 9.46
CA SER A 16 -6.38 -9.33 8.80
C SER A 16 -4.99 -9.04 9.38
N ILE A 17 -4.70 -7.79 9.76
CA ILE A 17 -3.43 -7.42 10.38
C ILE A 17 -3.41 -7.85 11.86
N LEU A 18 -4.47 -7.54 12.59
CA LEU A 18 -4.57 -7.85 14.02
C LEU A 18 -4.63 -9.35 14.32
N SER A 19 -5.16 -10.18 13.41
CA SER A 19 -5.10 -11.65 13.55
C SER A 19 -3.71 -12.21 13.25
N GLY A 20 -2.93 -11.53 12.40
CA GLY A 20 -1.54 -11.86 12.09
C GLY A 20 -0.51 -11.24 13.04
N TYR A 21 -0.93 -10.74 14.21
CA TYR A 21 -0.13 -9.87 15.09
C TYR A 21 1.27 -10.44 15.44
N ARG A 22 1.40 -11.77 15.56
CA ARG A 22 2.67 -12.45 15.88
C ARG A 22 3.78 -12.24 14.85
N ARG A 23 3.45 -11.76 13.65
CA ARG A 23 4.41 -11.51 12.54
C ARG A 23 4.30 -10.08 12.03
N LEU A 24 4.02 -9.11 12.91
CA LEU A 24 3.91 -7.71 12.52
C LEU A 24 5.23 -7.18 11.96
N THR A 25 5.15 -6.66 10.73
CA THR A 25 6.21 -5.88 10.09
C THR A 25 5.92 -4.39 10.20
N ARG A 26 6.92 -3.53 9.96
CA ARG A 26 6.68 -2.07 9.85
C ARG A 26 5.61 -1.74 8.82
N GLY A 27 5.61 -2.44 7.67
CA GLY A 27 4.58 -2.27 6.66
C GLY A 27 3.18 -2.57 7.19
N ASN A 28 3.02 -3.63 7.98
CA ASN A 28 1.72 -3.93 8.61
C ASN A 28 1.27 -2.83 9.59
N VAL A 29 2.21 -2.27 10.37
CA VAL A 29 1.90 -1.17 11.29
C VAL A 29 1.49 0.08 10.52
N GLU A 30 2.19 0.43 9.45
CA GLU A 30 1.82 1.58 8.59
C GLU A 30 0.44 1.40 7.97
N VAL A 31 0.12 0.20 7.47
CA VAL A 31 -1.21 -0.11 6.93
C VAL A 31 -2.26 0.02 8.04
N LEU A 32 -2.03 -0.56 9.22
CA LEU A 32 -2.95 -0.44 10.35
C LEU A 32 -3.20 1.02 10.73
N THR A 33 -2.14 1.80 10.93
CA THR A 33 -2.21 3.22 11.27
C THR A 33 -2.99 4.04 10.25
N LYS A 34 -2.80 3.78 8.94
CA LYS A 34 -3.52 4.47 7.87
C LYS A 34 -5.01 4.13 7.82
N ASN A 35 -5.43 3.02 8.43
CA ASN A 35 -6.82 2.56 8.41
C ASN A 35 -7.61 2.96 9.65
N LEU A 36 -6.95 3.36 10.74
CA LEU A 36 -7.62 3.95 11.89
C LEU A 36 -8.19 5.33 11.52
N GLU A 37 -9.41 5.62 11.96
CA GLU A 37 -10.11 6.87 11.70
C GLU A 37 -9.72 7.99 12.66
N LEU A 38 -9.18 7.66 13.84
CA LEU A 38 -8.68 8.66 14.77
C LEU A 38 -7.26 9.10 14.44
N SER A 39 -7.01 10.40 14.51
CA SER A 39 -5.70 11.01 14.23
C SER A 39 -4.59 10.48 15.14
N GLU A 40 -4.98 10.11 16.35
CA GLU A 40 -4.18 9.52 17.41
C GLU A 40 -3.66 8.12 17.05
N GLY A 41 -4.29 7.45 16.07
CA GLY A 41 -3.81 6.19 15.49
C GLY A 41 -2.37 6.29 14.97
N ARG A 42 -1.91 7.50 14.60
CA ARG A 42 -0.51 7.78 14.22
C ARG A 42 0.52 7.47 15.32
N SER A 43 0.09 7.34 16.57
CA SER A 43 0.95 6.90 17.68
C SER A 43 1.52 5.49 17.46
N LEU A 44 0.80 4.61 16.76
CA LEU A 44 1.24 3.24 16.50
C LEU A 44 2.54 3.18 15.68
N ASN A 45 2.75 4.12 14.75
CA ASN A 45 3.99 4.20 13.94
C ASN A 45 5.24 4.48 14.77
N LYS A 46 5.10 4.97 16.01
CA LYS A 46 6.22 5.26 16.91
C LYS A 46 6.66 4.03 17.71
N VAL A 47 5.87 2.95 17.68
CA VAL A 47 6.09 1.75 18.48
C VAL A 47 6.78 0.68 17.65
N ASN A 48 7.76 -0.01 18.25
CA ASN A 48 8.42 -1.14 17.59
C ASN A 48 7.39 -2.25 17.28
N PRO A 49 7.37 -2.83 16.06
CA PRO A 49 6.41 -3.88 15.70
C PRO A 49 6.37 -5.08 16.64
N LEU A 50 7.51 -5.48 17.22
CA LEU A 50 7.58 -6.56 18.21
C LEU A 50 6.87 -6.18 19.52
N ALA A 51 7.08 -4.96 20.01
CA ALA A 51 6.39 -4.46 21.18
C ALA A 51 4.88 -4.35 20.93
N LEU A 52 4.49 -3.83 19.75
CA LEU A 52 3.07 -3.77 19.37
C LEU A 52 2.44 -5.17 19.24
N SER A 53 3.19 -6.16 18.74
CA SER A 53 2.75 -7.58 18.73
C SER A 53 2.43 -8.07 20.14
N PHE A 54 3.30 -7.80 21.12
CA PHE A 54 3.06 -8.19 22.51
C PHE A 54 1.84 -7.48 23.11
N LEU A 55 1.69 -6.17 22.85
CA LEU A 55 0.54 -5.40 23.30
C LEU A 55 -0.78 -5.94 22.73
N ILE A 56 -0.80 -6.27 21.44
CA ILE A 56 -1.98 -6.87 20.79
C ILE A 56 -2.23 -8.28 21.33
N ASP A 57 -1.20 -9.08 21.57
CA ASP A 57 -1.34 -10.41 22.20
C ASP A 57 -2.05 -10.29 23.56
N ASN A 58 -1.58 -9.37 24.40
CA ASN A 58 -2.18 -9.09 25.71
C ASN A 58 -3.64 -8.63 25.56
N LEU A 59 -3.91 -7.69 24.64
CA LEU A 59 -5.27 -7.19 24.38
C LEU A 59 -6.25 -8.33 24.07
N ILE A 60 -5.83 -9.27 23.23
CA ILE A 60 -6.66 -10.37 22.71
C ILE A 60 -6.78 -11.53 23.70
N ASN A 61 -5.65 -11.99 24.25
CA ASN A 61 -5.55 -13.29 24.91
C ASN A 61 -5.47 -13.21 26.44
N SER A 62 -5.10 -12.05 27.01
CA SER A 62 -5.02 -11.93 28.46
C SER A 62 -6.40 -11.92 29.12
N GLN A 63 -6.45 -12.44 30.35
CA GLN A 63 -7.61 -12.37 31.25
C GLN A 63 -7.66 -11.07 32.07
N ASP A 64 -6.69 -10.18 31.88
CA ASP A 64 -6.63 -8.89 32.58
C ASP A 64 -7.84 -8.00 32.29
N SER A 65 -8.13 -7.10 33.22
CA SER A 65 -9.17 -6.08 33.03
C SER A 65 -8.84 -5.16 31.86
N LEU A 66 -9.86 -4.50 31.30
CA LEU A 66 -9.67 -3.57 30.19
C LEU A 66 -8.76 -2.40 30.59
N GLU A 67 -8.87 -1.92 31.83
CA GLU A 67 -8.06 -0.84 32.38
C GLU A 67 -6.57 -1.23 32.46
N ALA A 68 -6.28 -2.46 32.91
CA ALA A 68 -4.92 -2.98 32.95
C ALA A 68 -4.34 -3.12 31.54
N LYS A 69 -5.12 -3.66 30.59
CA LYS A 69 -4.73 -3.74 29.17
C LYS A 69 -4.42 -2.37 28.58
N ILE A 70 -5.27 -1.37 28.82
CA ILE A 70 -5.06 0.01 28.35
C ILE A 70 -3.80 0.62 28.96
N SER A 71 -3.57 0.40 30.25
CA SER A 71 -2.39 0.95 30.96
C SER A 71 -1.08 0.46 30.33
N GLU A 72 -1.04 -0.78 29.85
CA GLU A 72 0.13 -1.29 29.12
C GLU A 72 0.35 -0.53 27.80
N PHE A 73 -0.70 -0.24 27.03
CA PHE A 73 -0.57 0.57 25.80
C PHE A 73 -0.10 2.00 26.08
N GLU A 74 -0.60 2.61 27.16
CA GLU A 74 -0.22 3.98 27.55
C GLU A 74 1.26 4.10 27.95
N ARG A 75 1.85 3.05 28.55
CA ARG A 75 3.31 2.98 28.81
C ARG A 75 4.14 3.09 27.54
N TYR A 76 3.59 2.65 26.40
CA TYR A 76 4.19 2.80 25.07
C TYR A 76 3.74 4.08 24.34
N LYS A 77 3.14 5.03 25.07
CA LYS A 77 2.63 6.31 24.54
C LYS A 77 1.52 6.12 23.48
N ILE A 78 0.80 5.01 23.53
CA ILE A 78 -0.41 4.80 22.73
C ILE A 78 -1.62 5.25 23.57
N PRO A 79 -2.37 6.28 23.13
CA PRO A 79 -3.50 6.78 23.90
C PRO A 79 -4.63 5.74 24.03
N LYS A 80 -5.34 5.73 25.16
CA LYS A 80 -6.51 4.86 25.41
C LYS A 80 -7.54 4.85 24.27
N ILE A 81 -7.75 5.98 23.60
CA ILE A 81 -8.72 6.11 22.51
C ILE A 81 -8.38 5.20 21.32
N VAL A 82 -7.08 4.99 21.05
CA VAL A 82 -6.60 4.09 20.00
C VAL A 82 -6.91 2.63 20.37
N VAL A 83 -6.75 2.27 21.65
CA VAL A 83 -7.08 0.93 22.14
C VAL A 83 -8.57 0.63 21.99
N TYR A 84 -9.44 1.59 22.34
CA TYR A 84 -10.88 1.46 22.11
C TYR A 84 -11.22 1.31 20.63
N GLU A 85 -10.54 2.04 19.75
CA GLU A 85 -10.75 1.91 18.32
C GLU A 85 -10.34 0.53 17.80
N LEU A 86 -9.19 0.01 18.24
CA LEU A 86 -8.76 -1.36 17.92
C LEU A 86 -9.81 -2.39 18.36
N LEU A 87 -10.34 -2.25 19.57
CA LEU A 87 -11.39 -3.13 20.10
C LEU A 87 -12.69 -3.04 19.29
N PHE A 88 -13.10 -1.84 18.89
CA PHE A 88 -14.25 -1.64 17.99
C PHE A 88 -14.07 -2.41 16.68
N TRP A 89 -12.93 -2.25 16.01
CA TRP A 89 -12.68 -2.94 14.74
C TRP A 89 -12.64 -4.47 14.92
N MET A 90 -12.08 -4.95 16.02
CA MET A 90 -12.02 -6.38 16.32
C MET A 90 -13.40 -6.98 16.62
N GLN A 91 -14.16 -6.37 17.53
CA GLN A 91 -15.41 -6.90 18.06
C GLN A 91 -16.51 -5.80 18.14
N PRO A 92 -17.04 -5.35 16.99
CA PRO A 92 -18.05 -4.28 16.94
C PRO A 92 -19.41 -4.70 17.53
N SER A 93 -19.61 -5.96 17.89
CA SER A 93 -20.78 -6.40 18.66
C SER A 93 -20.69 -6.06 20.15
N LYS A 94 -19.48 -5.77 20.66
CA LYS A 94 -19.24 -5.52 22.09
C LYS A 94 -18.72 -4.12 22.37
N PHE A 95 -17.90 -3.58 21.49
CA PHE A 95 -17.22 -2.31 21.70
C PHE A 95 -17.68 -1.29 20.66
N PRO A 96 -18.23 -0.13 21.08
CA PRO A 96 -18.60 0.95 20.18
C PRO A 96 -17.39 1.73 19.68
N PHE A 97 -17.53 2.40 18.53
CA PHE A 97 -16.49 3.29 18.02
C PHE A 97 -16.29 4.44 19.02
N PRO A 98 -15.04 4.80 19.39
CA PRO A 98 -14.78 5.76 20.46
C PRO A 98 -14.88 7.21 19.96
N ASN A 99 -16.07 7.64 19.56
CA ASN A 99 -16.37 9.01 19.17
C ASN A 99 -16.66 9.91 20.39
N GLY A 100 -16.12 11.13 20.36
CA GLY A 100 -16.32 12.13 21.41
C GLY A 100 -15.41 11.94 22.64
N LYS A 101 -15.67 12.72 23.69
CA LYS A 101 -14.88 12.71 24.93
C LYS A 101 -15.37 11.58 25.84
N ILE A 102 -14.52 10.56 26.06
CA ILE A 102 -14.82 9.43 26.94
C ILE A 102 -14.18 9.65 28.31
N GLU A 103 -14.99 10.12 29.26
CA GLU A 103 -14.58 10.27 30.66
C GLU A 103 -14.70 8.94 31.41
N ASN A 104 -15.86 8.29 31.29
CA ASN A 104 -16.14 6.96 31.85
C ASN A 104 -16.55 5.98 30.73
N TYR A 105 -15.80 4.90 30.56
CA TYR A 105 -16.07 3.93 29.48
C TYR A 105 -17.36 3.12 29.70
N ARG A 106 -17.72 2.84 30.96
CA ARG A 106 -18.93 2.08 31.30
C ARG A 106 -20.19 2.86 30.96
N ASP A 107 -20.21 4.16 31.28
CA ASP A 107 -21.33 5.04 30.96
C ASP A 107 -21.45 5.26 29.45
N PHE A 108 -20.32 5.46 28.78
CA PHE A 108 -20.26 5.53 27.32
C PHE A 108 -20.81 4.25 26.65
N LEU A 109 -20.40 3.06 27.13
CA LEU A 109 -20.91 1.80 26.60
C LEU A 109 -22.42 1.65 26.82
N LYS A 110 -22.93 2.12 27.96
CA LYS A 110 -24.36 2.09 28.27
C LYS A 110 -25.16 2.97 27.31
N SER A 111 -24.73 4.23 27.11
CA SER A 111 -25.43 5.15 26.20
C SER A 111 -25.45 4.62 24.77
N ARG A 112 -24.32 4.08 24.28
CA ARG A 112 -24.24 3.49 22.93
C ARG A 112 -25.14 2.27 22.76
N LYS A 113 -25.28 1.43 23.80
CA LYS A 113 -26.22 0.29 23.77
C LYS A 113 -27.68 0.74 23.71
N GLU A 114 -28.01 1.85 24.37
CA GLU A 114 -29.36 2.42 24.33
C GLU A 114 -29.68 2.97 22.93
N GLU A 115 -28.76 3.70 22.31
CA GLU A 115 -28.91 4.19 20.93
C GLU A 115 -29.07 3.05 19.91
N LEU A 116 -28.25 2.00 20.01
CA LEU A 116 -28.32 0.81 19.15
C LEU A 116 -29.70 0.14 19.22
N LYS A 117 -30.27 0.04 20.43
CA LYS A 117 -31.64 -0.48 20.63
C LYS A 117 -32.71 0.46 20.07
N GLN A 118 -32.57 1.78 20.28
CA GLN A 118 -33.53 2.77 19.78
C GLN A 118 -33.61 2.77 18.26
N LEU A 119 -32.47 2.60 17.57
CA LEU A 119 -32.39 2.58 16.12
C LEU A 119 -32.63 1.18 15.51
N GLY A 120 -32.77 0.14 16.33
CA GLY A 120 -33.00 -1.23 15.86
C GLY A 120 -31.85 -1.80 15.02
N LEU A 121 -30.61 -1.47 15.35
CA LEU A 121 -29.40 -1.92 14.64
C LEU A 121 -28.80 -3.16 15.31
N ASP A 122 -28.09 -4.00 14.57
CA ASP A 122 -27.59 -5.28 15.09
C ASP A 122 -26.27 -5.14 15.88
N ASN A 123 -25.44 -4.17 15.53
CA ASN A 123 -24.11 -3.99 16.12
C ASN A 123 -23.61 -2.54 16.03
N PHE A 124 -22.49 -2.25 16.68
CA PHE A 124 -21.93 -0.89 16.69
C PHE A 124 -21.29 -0.48 15.36
N LEU A 125 -20.97 -1.41 14.45
CA LEU A 125 -20.48 -1.05 13.12
C LEU A 125 -21.60 -0.42 12.29
N GLU A 126 -22.83 -0.94 12.40
CA GLU A 126 -24.02 -0.35 11.79
C GLU A 126 -24.37 0.99 12.42
N LEU A 127 -24.32 1.10 13.74
CA LEU A 127 -24.51 2.39 14.42
C LEU A 127 -23.51 3.43 13.91
N TYR A 128 -22.23 3.06 13.83
CA TYR A 128 -21.20 3.95 13.32
C TYR A 128 -21.40 4.28 11.82
N ALA A 129 -21.85 3.33 11.01
CA ALA A 129 -22.15 3.55 9.61
C ALA A 129 -23.32 4.54 9.42
N TYR A 130 -24.32 4.46 10.29
CA TYR A 130 -25.46 5.38 10.33
C TYR A 130 -25.01 6.79 10.71
N GLU A 131 -24.26 6.93 11.80
CA GLU A 131 -23.73 8.23 12.28
C GLU A 131 -22.76 8.90 11.29
N THR A 132 -22.11 8.12 10.43
CA THR A 132 -21.09 8.61 9.49
C THR A 132 -21.50 8.46 8.03
N ALA A 133 -22.81 8.34 7.75
CA ALA A 133 -23.33 8.11 6.41
C ALA A 133 -22.89 9.18 5.39
N GLU A 134 -22.73 10.43 5.83
CA GLU A 134 -22.33 11.57 4.99
C GLU A 134 -20.81 11.70 4.81
N ARG A 135 -19.99 10.92 5.53
CA ARG A 135 -18.53 10.97 5.38
C ARG A 135 -18.09 10.22 4.13
N ASP A 136 -17.04 10.72 3.48
CA ASP A 136 -16.39 10.03 2.36
C ASP A 136 -16.13 8.55 2.70
N SER A 137 -16.61 7.66 1.82
CA SER A 137 -16.43 6.24 2.04
C SER A 137 -14.95 5.88 1.80
N PHE A 138 -14.40 5.08 2.70
CA PHE A 138 -13.04 4.57 2.58
C PHE A 138 -12.77 3.90 1.22
N ILE A 139 -13.76 3.24 0.62
CA ILE A 139 -13.65 2.69 -0.75
C ILE A 139 -13.39 3.81 -1.77
N VAL A 140 -14.08 4.95 -1.66
CA VAL A 140 -13.89 6.10 -2.57
C VAL A 140 -12.49 6.68 -2.42
N GLU A 141 -11.96 6.78 -1.19
CA GLU A 141 -10.58 7.22 -0.93
C GLU A 141 -9.55 6.27 -1.55
N ILE A 142 -9.71 4.95 -1.34
CA ILE A 142 -8.82 3.95 -1.95
C ILE A 142 -8.87 4.03 -3.48
N LYS A 143 -10.07 4.11 -4.07
CA LYS A 143 -10.26 4.25 -5.51
C LYS A 143 -9.56 5.50 -6.04
N SER A 144 -9.82 6.65 -5.43
CA SER A 144 -9.23 7.93 -5.86
C SER A 144 -7.71 7.89 -5.76
N LYS A 145 -7.16 7.29 -4.70
CA LYS A 145 -5.71 7.15 -4.53
C LYS A 145 -5.07 6.23 -5.58
N ILE A 146 -5.71 5.11 -5.90
CA ILE A 146 -5.23 4.21 -6.97
C ILE A 146 -5.24 4.94 -8.32
N LEU A 147 -6.31 5.69 -8.62
CA LEU A 147 -6.47 6.42 -9.89
C LEU A 147 -5.39 7.49 -10.12
N VAL A 148 -4.89 8.12 -9.07
CA VAL A 148 -3.81 9.12 -9.16
C VAL A 148 -2.41 8.52 -9.00
N THR A 149 -2.30 7.21 -8.73
CA THR A 149 -1.00 6.53 -8.61
C THR A 149 -0.39 6.36 -10.01
N LYS A 150 0.88 6.76 -10.13
CA LYS A 150 1.68 6.70 -11.36
C LYS A 150 2.90 5.81 -11.14
N PRO A 151 3.57 5.32 -12.20
CA PRO A 151 4.73 4.45 -12.00
C PRO A 151 5.82 5.08 -11.12
N GLU A 152 6.08 6.39 -11.24
CA GLU A 152 7.11 7.10 -10.46
C GLU A 152 6.83 7.19 -8.95
N ASN A 153 5.58 7.07 -8.50
CA ASN A 153 5.21 7.14 -7.07
C ASN A 153 4.63 5.81 -6.55
N LEU A 154 4.65 4.76 -7.37
CA LEU A 154 4.05 3.46 -7.07
C LEU A 154 4.61 2.81 -5.81
N GLU A 155 5.93 2.94 -5.59
CA GLU A 155 6.59 2.34 -4.43
C GLU A 155 6.07 2.89 -3.10
N ASP A 156 5.71 4.17 -3.05
CA ASP A 156 5.15 4.81 -1.84
C ASP A 156 3.67 4.44 -1.64
N ASN A 157 3.06 3.81 -2.64
CA ASN A 157 1.66 3.42 -2.69
C ASN A 157 1.46 1.90 -2.72
N LEU A 158 2.49 1.09 -2.43
CA LEU A 158 2.38 -0.38 -2.40
C LEU A 158 1.35 -0.89 -1.39
N TRP A 159 1.08 -0.12 -0.34
CA TRP A 159 0.02 -0.41 0.63
C TRP A 159 -1.35 -0.61 -0.05
N LEU A 160 -1.60 0.03 -1.21
CA LEU A 160 -2.84 -0.12 -1.98
C LEU A 160 -3.12 -1.57 -2.43
N THR A 161 -2.07 -2.40 -2.57
CA THR A 161 -2.15 -3.83 -2.90
C THR A 161 -3.08 -4.58 -1.93
N ASP A 162 -2.98 -4.25 -0.63
CA ASP A 162 -3.77 -4.90 0.41
C ASP A 162 -5.28 -4.60 0.31
N PHE A 163 -5.65 -3.55 -0.41
CA PHE A 163 -7.05 -3.12 -0.56
C PHE A 163 -7.69 -3.66 -1.82
N LEU A 164 -6.89 -3.86 -2.87
CA LEU A 164 -7.40 -4.38 -4.13
C LEU A 164 -8.08 -5.72 -3.96
N LYS A 165 -7.69 -6.57 -3.00
CA LYS A 165 -8.37 -7.86 -2.74
C LYS A 165 -9.79 -7.72 -2.17
N TYR A 166 -10.15 -6.57 -1.63
CA TYR A 166 -11.47 -6.32 -1.04
C TYR A 166 -12.43 -5.60 -1.98
N LEU A 167 -11.93 -5.04 -3.09
CA LEU A 167 -12.76 -4.45 -4.13
C LEU A 167 -13.49 -5.54 -4.92
N GLY A 168 -14.75 -5.26 -5.28
CA GLY A 168 -15.56 -6.16 -6.10
C GLY A 168 -15.05 -6.24 -7.56
N PRO A 169 -15.50 -7.24 -8.34
CA PRO A 169 -15.06 -7.42 -9.73
C PRO A 169 -15.31 -6.20 -10.64
N ILE A 170 -16.48 -5.55 -10.48
CA ILE A 170 -16.86 -4.36 -11.25
C ILE A 170 -15.89 -3.20 -10.95
N GLU A 171 -15.64 -2.95 -9.66
CA GLU A 171 -14.76 -1.87 -9.21
C GLU A 171 -13.32 -2.09 -9.68
N ARG A 172 -12.84 -3.34 -9.60
CA ARG A 172 -11.52 -3.72 -10.11
C ARG A 172 -11.41 -3.48 -11.62
N SER A 173 -12.42 -3.87 -12.38
CA SER A 173 -12.44 -3.65 -13.83
C SER A 173 -12.45 -2.16 -14.18
N GLU A 174 -13.22 -1.36 -13.45
CA GLU A 174 -13.28 0.09 -13.66
C GLU A 174 -11.93 0.75 -13.41
N ILE A 175 -11.27 0.41 -12.30
CA ILE A 175 -9.94 0.93 -11.94
C ILE A 175 -8.89 0.49 -12.95
N LYS A 176 -8.87 -0.80 -13.33
CA LYS A 176 -7.92 -1.36 -14.30
C LYS A 176 -7.90 -0.56 -15.60
N ASN A 177 -9.06 -0.12 -16.08
CA ASN A 177 -9.19 0.61 -17.34
C ASN A 177 -8.78 2.08 -17.26
N LYS A 178 -8.63 2.64 -16.06
CA LYS A 178 -8.32 4.07 -15.82
C LYS A 178 -6.90 4.32 -15.32
N VAL A 179 -6.18 3.26 -14.94
CA VAL A 179 -4.84 3.34 -14.34
C VAL A 179 -3.79 2.86 -15.33
N HIS A 180 -2.57 3.37 -15.21
CA HIS A 180 -1.44 2.90 -16.02
C HIS A 180 -1.27 1.37 -15.90
N PRO A 181 -1.13 0.62 -17.01
CA PRO A 181 -1.09 -0.86 -16.99
C PRO A 181 -0.04 -1.43 -16.02
N TYR A 182 1.14 -0.81 -15.97
CA TYR A 182 2.20 -1.17 -15.04
C TYR A 182 1.81 -1.03 -13.56
N VAL A 183 1.17 0.09 -13.19
CA VAL A 183 0.68 0.32 -11.82
C VAL A 183 -0.34 -0.75 -11.46
N TRP A 184 -1.29 -1.03 -12.36
CA TRP A 184 -2.27 -2.09 -12.13
C TRP A 184 -1.62 -3.47 -11.96
N LYS A 185 -0.68 -3.83 -12.84
CA LYS A 185 0.04 -5.11 -12.78
C LYS A 185 0.75 -5.29 -11.43
N VAL A 186 1.46 -4.27 -10.96
CA VAL A 186 2.18 -4.31 -9.68
C VAL A 186 1.21 -4.41 -8.51
N LEU A 187 0.22 -3.52 -8.42
CA LEU A 187 -0.70 -3.51 -7.28
C LEU A 187 -1.58 -4.78 -7.23
N SER A 188 -1.91 -5.38 -8.37
CA SER A 188 -2.75 -6.59 -8.42
C SER A 188 -1.97 -7.91 -8.27
N SER A 189 -0.63 -7.86 -8.20
CA SER A 189 0.23 -9.04 -8.17
C SER A 189 0.47 -9.53 -6.73
N PRO A 190 0.14 -10.80 -6.39
CA PRO A 190 0.33 -11.35 -5.05
C PRO A 190 1.73 -11.94 -4.78
N LYS A 191 2.64 -11.92 -5.76
CA LYS A 191 3.88 -12.75 -5.82
C LYS A 191 5.16 -11.93 -5.98
N PRO A 192 6.35 -12.53 -5.68
CA PRO A 192 7.63 -11.84 -5.71
C PRO A 192 7.86 -11.14 -7.04
N SER A 193 8.26 -9.88 -6.91
CA SER A 193 8.54 -8.98 -8.02
C SER A 193 10.00 -9.12 -8.43
N VAL A 194 10.25 -9.18 -9.75
CA VAL A 194 11.61 -9.24 -10.30
C VAL A 194 12.08 -7.81 -10.55
N PRO A 195 13.14 -7.31 -9.91
CA PRO A 195 13.58 -5.95 -10.20
C PRO A 195 14.04 -5.80 -11.65
N VAL A 196 13.85 -4.62 -12.23
CA VAL A 196 14.28 -4.33 -13.61
C VAL A 196 15.11 -3.05 -13.67
N VAL A 197 16.25 -3.11 -14.36
CA VAL A 197 17.10 -1.95 -14.64
C VAL A 197 16.86 -1.52 -16.08
N ILE A 198 16.39 -0.30 -16.26
CA ILE A 198 16.06 0.30 -17.55
C ILE A 198 17.23 1.17 -17.97
N ASP A 199 17.73 0.94 -19.18
CA ASP A 199 18.69 1.82 -19.84
C ASP A 199 17.97 3.05 -20.39
N GLY A 200 17.88 4.10 -19.57
CA GLY A 200 17.11 5.29 -19.87
C GLY A 200 17.55 5.99 -21.15
N SER A 201 18.87 6.13 -21.38
CA SER A 201 19.39 6.75 -22.59
C SER A 201 18.98 5.97 -23.84
N ASN A 202 19.19 4.65 -23.84
CA ASN A 202 18.84 3.79 -24.97
C ASN A 202 17.34 3.84 -25.25
N ILE A 203 16.52 3.69 -24.21
CA ILE A 203 15.06 3.66 -24.29
C ILE A 203 14.49 4.98 -24.83
N MET A 204 15.01 6.12 -24.37
CA MET A 204 14.56 7.43 -24.85
C MET A 204 14.85 7.66 -26.34
N MET A 205 15.80 6.94 -26.94
CA MET A 205 16.12 7.01 -28.36
C MET A 205 15.33 6.03 -29.24
N GLN A 206 14.64 5.04 -28.67
CA GLN A 206 13.91 4.03 -29.46
C GLN A 206 12.69 4.61 -30.17
N ARG A 207 12.49 4.22 -31.43
CA ARG A 207 11.38 4.72 -32.28
C ARG A 207 10.10 3.91 -32.10
N GLU A 208 10.25 2.67 -31.64
CA GLU A 208 9.19 1.71 -31.39
C GLU A 208 8.34 2.09 -30.18
N LEU A 209 8.88 2.92 -29.28
CA LEU A 209 8.20 3.46 -28.11
C LEU A 209 7.53 4.79 -28.47
N ARG A 210 6.26 4.90 -28.09
CA ARG A 210 5.39 6.02 -28.46
C ARG A 210 5.15 6.98 -27.30
N GLY A 211 4.62 8.16 -27.64
CA GLY A 211 4.17 9.16 -26.67
C GLY A 211 5.28 10.08 -26.16
N PRO A 212 4.89 11.11 -25.39
CA PRO A 212 5.84 12.09 -24.83
C PRO A 212 6.73 11.48 -23.75
N GLU A 213 6.27 10.41 -23.10
CA GLU A 213 6.96 9.71 -22.01
C GLU A 213 7.22 8.27 -22.43
N LYS A 214 8.29 8.04 -23.21
CA LYS A 214 8.63 6.71 -23.77
C LYS A 214 8.79 5.62 -22.70
N ILE A 215 9.18 6.01 -21.49
CA ILE A 215 9.29 5.10 -20.35
C ILE A 215 7.90 4.60 -19.90
N ASP A 216 6.83 5.41 -20.00
CA ASP A 216 5.46 4.93 -19.72
C ASP A 216 5.03 3.86 -20.71
N ASP A 217 5.30 4.08 -22.01
CA ASP A 217 4.98 3.10 -23.05
C ASP A 217 5.78 1.80 -22.85
N LEU A 218 7.07 1.93 -22.49
CA LEU A 218 7.88 0.78 -22.12
C LEU A 218 7.28 0.02 -20.93
N LEU A 219 6.94 0.71 -19.84
CA LEU A 219 6.37 0.10 -18.65
C LEU A 219 5.00 -0.54 -18.96
N SER A 220 4.21 0.04 -19.85
CA SER A 220 2.95 -0.54 -20.34
C SER A 220 3.18 -1.87 -21.07
N LYS A 221 4.23 -1.94 -21.91
CA LYS A 221 4.65 -3.19 -22.55
C LYS A 221 5.19 -4.20 -21.53
N ILE A 222 6.02 -3.77 -20.58
CA ILE A 222 6.51 -4.64 -19.50
C ILE A 222 5.34 -5.25 -18.70
N ALA A 223 4.26 -4.50 -18.50
CA ALA A 223 3.08 -4.97 -17.79
C ALA A 223 2.34 -6.14 -18.48
N THR A 224 2.53 -6.36 -19.78
CA THR A 224 1.93 -7.49 -20.52
C THR A 224 2.68 -8.80 -20.28
N LEU A 225 3.93 -8.73 -19.82
CA LEU A 225 4.73 -9.91 -19.51
C LEU A 225 4.11 -10.70 -18.35
N LYS A 226 4.44 -11.99 -18.30
CA LYS A 226 3.92 -12.91 -17.28
C LYS A 226 4.38 -12.49 -15.90
N GLU A 227 5.68 -12.26 -15.74
CA GLU A 227 6.33 -11.82 -14.51
C GLU A 227 5.93 -10.38 -14.16
N THR A 228 5.96 -10.06 -12.86
CA THR A 228 5.78 -8.70 -12.37
C THR A 228 7.14 -8.09 -12.14
N TYR A 229 7.58 -7.23 -13.05
CA TYR A 229 8.87 -6.56 -12.93
C TYR A 229 8.75 -5.34 -12.02
N PHE A 230 9.27 -5.40 -10.80
CA PHE A 230 9.26 -4.31 -9.81
C PHE A 230 10.26 -4.60 -8.66
N PRO A 231 10.88 -3.57 -8.04
CA PRO A 231 10.91 -2.17 -8.46
C PRO A 231 11.66 -2.00 -9.79
N PHE A 232 11.49 -0.83 -10.42
CA PHE A 232 12.30 -0.46 -11.58
C PHE A 232 13.36 0.58 -11.18
N PHE A 233 14.50 0.50 -11.84
CA PHE A 233 15.61 1.44 -11.75
C PHE A 233 15.82 2.02 -13.14
N ILE A 234 16.26 3.27 -13.23
CA ILE A 234 16.58 3.89 -14.53
C ILE A 234 18.01 4.41 -14.45
N VAL A 235 18.85 3.99 -15.39
CA VAL A 235 20.20 4.54 -15.54
C VAL A 235 20.26 5.35 -16.81
N PHE A 236 20.64 6.61 -16.68
CA PHE A 236 20.89 7.51 -17.80
C PHE A 236 22.38 7.80 -17.91
N ASP A 237 22.82 8.15 -19.12
CA ASP A 237 24.11 8.82 -19.29
C ASP A 237 24.16 10.13 -18.48
N ALA A 238 25.35 10.48 -18.00
CA ALA A 238 25.57 11.71 -17.23
C ALA A 238 25.06 13.00 -17.91
N ASN A 239 25.01 13.02 -19.25
CA ASN A 239 24.53 14.16 -20.04
C ASN A 239 23.03 14.11 -20.41
N ALA A 240 22.30 13.06 -20.02
CA ALA A 240 20.91 12.85 -20.40
C ALA A 240 19.97 13.99 -19.98
N LYS A 241 20.23 14.62 -18.84
CA LYS A 241 19.45 15.77 -18.33
C LYS A 241 19.43 16.97 -19.28
N TYR A 242 20.41 17.08 -20.17
CA TYR A 242 20.47 18.13 -21.20
C TYR A 242 19.85 17.70 -22.54
N LYS A 243 19.69 16.39 -22.76
CA LYS A 243 19.22 15.81 -24.02
C LYS A 243 17.74 15.48 -24.01
N PHE A 244 17.22 15.02 -22.87
CA PHE A 244 15.88 14.49 -22.75
C PHE A 244 15.03 15.33 -21.80
N LYS A 245 13.74 15.40 -22.10
CA LYS A 245 12.71 15.95 -21.22
C LYS A 245 11.76 14.82 -20.84
N THR A 246 11.90 14.31 -19.62
CA THR A 246 11.04 13.26 -19.07
C THR A 246 10.94 13.44 -17.56
N ARG A 247 9.75 13.19 -16.99
CA ARG A 247 9.55 13.23 -15.54
C ARG A 247 10.38 12.20 -14.79
N TYR A 248 10.82 11.14 -15.47
CA TYR A 248 11.64 10.08 -14.88
C TYR A 248 13.06 10.52 -14.52
N LEU A 249 13.54 11.68 -14.97
CA LEU A 249 14.80 12.26 -14.49
C LEU A 249 14.75 12.57 -12.98
N GLY A 250 13.57 12.86 -12.43
CA GLY A 250 13.34 13.13 -11.01
C GLY A 250 12.82 11.94 -10.20
N TYR A 251 12.76 10.75 -10.79
CA TYR A 251 12.32 9.54 -10.08
C TYR A 251 13.40 9.08 -9.09
N LYS A 252 12.97 8.59 -7.91
CA LYS A 252 13.88 8.30 -6.78
C LYS A 252 14.90 7.18 -7.03
N ARG A 253 14.66 6.30 -8.00
CA ARG A 253 15.59 5.24 -8.43
C ARG A 253 16.18 5.53 -9.82
N THR A 254 16.34 6.82 -10.14
CA THR A 254 17.04 7.27 -11.33
C THR A 254 18.49 7.64 -11.00
N TYR A 255 19.42 7.13 -11.81
CA TYR A 255 20.86 7.32 -11.64
C TYR A 255 21.47 7.87 -12.92
N PHE A 256 22.55 8.63 -12.76
CA PHE A 256 23.30 9.22 -13.87
C PHE A 256 24.75 8.73 -13.78
N HIS A 257 25.23 8.04 -14.82
CA HIS A 257 26.60 7.50 -14.86
C HIS A 257 27.13 7.48 -16.30
N SER A 258 28.45 7.48 -16.48
CA SER A 258 29.10 7.39 -17.79
C SER A 258 30.39 6.58 -17.65
N PRO A 259 30.54 5.42 -18.32
CA PRO A 259 29.54 4.77 -19.18
C PRO A 259 28.35 4.23 -18.36
N ALA A 260 27.12 4.40 -18.85
CA ALA A 260 25.91 3.94 -18.13
C ALA A 260 25.91 2.42 -17.89
N ASP A 261 26.49 1.66 -18.82
CA ASP A 261 26.52 0.20 -18.84
C ASP A 261 27.11 -0.43 -17.57
N GLU A 262 28.20 0.13 -17.04
CA GLU A 262 28.84 -0.36 -15.81
C GLU A 262 27.89 -0.32 -14.62
N LEU A 263 27.14 0.79 -14.48
CA LEU A 263 26.18 0.95 -13.40
C LEU A 263 24.95 0.07 -13.61
N ILE A 264 24.47 -0.07 -14.85
CA ILE A 264 23.38 -0.98 -15.19
C ILE A 264 23.70 -2.39 -14.74
N ILE A 265 24.89 -2.88 -15.09
CA ILE A 265 25.37 -4.22 -14.73
C ILE A 265 25.53 -4.38 -13.23
N SER A 266 26.11 -3.37 -12.56
CA SER A 266 26.27 -3.37 -11.11
C SER A 266 24.93 -3.50 -10.39
N LEU A 267 23.92 -2.71 -10.79
CA LEU A 267 22.57 -2.77 -10.25
C LEU A 267 21.91 -4.13 -10.52
N CYS A 268 22.09 -4.69 -11.72
CA CYS A 268 21.57 -6.02 -12.05
C CYS A 268 22.13 -7.10 -11.12
N LYS A 269 23.45 -7.10 -10.89
CA LYS A 269 24.10 -8.05 -9.96
C LYS A 269 23.65 -7.83 -8.51
N GLN A 270 23.63 -6.58 -8.06
CA GLN A 270 23.31 -6.24 -6.68
C GLN A 270 21.87 -6.64 -6.30
N TYR A 271 20.91 -6.40 -7.19
CA TYR A 271 19.50 -6.62 -6.92
C TYR A 271 18.94 -7.91 -7.54
N ASN A 272 19.80 -8.75 -8.15
CA ASN A 272 19.39 -9.89 -8.96
C ASN A 272 18.29 -9.47 -9.97
N ALA A 273 18.52 -8.33 -10.61
CA ALA A 273 17.59 -7.69 -11.52
C ALA A 273 17.84 -8.10 -12.97
N VAL A 274 16.81 -7.96 -13.79
CA VAL A 274 16.92 -8.07 -15.25
C VAL A 274 17.20 -6.70 -15.87
N VAL A 275 17.76 -6.66 -17.06
CA VAL A 275 17.95 -5.42 -17.81
C VAL A 275 16.87 -5.25 -18.88
N CYS A 276 16.50 -4.02 -19.16
CA CYS A 276 15.69 -3.65 -20.32
C CYS A 276 16.42 -2.58 -21.14
N SER A 277 17.13 -3.05 -22.17
CA SER A 277 17.81 -2.20 -23.16
C SER A 277 17.75 -2.89 -24.52
N LYS A 278 17.76 -2.11 -25.61
CA LYS A 278 17.99 -2.68 -26.94
C LYS A 278 19.46 -3.05 -27.15
N ASP A 279 20.37 -2.51 -26.33
CA ASP A 279 21.75 -2.96 -26.34
C ASP A 279 21.85 -4.42 -25.90
N ARG A 280 22.79 -5.15 -26.51
CA ARG A 280 23.11 -6.54 -26.18
C ARG A 280 24.25 -6.65 -25.17
N PHE A 281 24.91 -5.55 -24.81
CA PHE A 281 26.05 -5.53 -23.87
C PHE A 281 27.13 -6.55 -24.25
N ARG A 282 27.43 -6.70 -25.55
CA ARG A 282 28.32 -7.76 -26.06
C ARG A 282 29.74 -7.69 -25.51
N GLU A 283 30.15 -6.52 -25.05
CA GLU A 283 31.47 -6.24 -24.49
C GLU A 283 31.57 -6.68 -23.01
N TYR A 284 30.44 -7.00 -22.39
CA TYR A 284 30.36 -7.45 -21.01
C TYR A 284 30.03 -8.94 -20.98
N ASP A 285 30.99 -9.74 -20.53
CA ASP A 285 30.92 -11.21 -20.48
C ASP A 285 29.99 -11.71 -19.34
N LEU A 286 28.71 -11.32 -19.40
CA LEU A 286 27.79 -11.46 -18.28
C LEU A 286 26.40 -11.94 -18.70
N ALA A 287 25.92 -12.97 -17.98
CA ALA A 287 24.60 -13.57 -18.10
C ALA A 287 23.50 -12.71 -17.42
N VAL A 288 23.37 -11.44 -17.77
CA VAL A 288 22.23 -10.62 -17.34
C VAL A 288 21.06 -10.86 -18.29
N GLU A 289 19.92 -11.30 -17.75
CA GLU A 289 18.72 -11.48 -18.55
C GLU A 289 18.22 -10.14 -19.10
N ASN A 290 18.06 -10.03 -20.43
CA ASN A 290 17.51 -8.84 -21.08
C ASN A 290 16.07 -9.08 -21.56
N ILE A 291 15.12 -8.37 -20.95
CA ILE A 291 13.69 -8.54 -21.22
C ILE A 291 13.18 -7.78 -22.44
N TRP A 292 13.97 -6.86 -23.01
CA TRP A 292 13.59 -6.07 -24.20
C TRP A 292 13.13 -6.98 -25.34
N TYR A 293 13.83 -8.09 -25.55
CA TYR A 293 13.55 -9.04 -26.63
C TYR A 293 12.29 -9.88 -26.40
N ARG A 294 11.75 -9.91 -25.17
CA ARG A 294 10.45 -10.52 -24.87
C ARG A 294 9.30 -9.58 -25.23
N LEU A 295 9.51 -8.26 -25.12
CA LEU A 295 8.50 -7.23 -25.41
C LEU A 295 8.14 -7.12 -26.90
N ILE A 296 9.04 -7.53 -27.80
CA ILE A 296 8.84 -7.43 -29.26
C ILE A 296 8.04 -8.62 -29.82
N ARG A 297 7.91 -9.71 -29.04
CA ARG A 297 7.20 -10.94 -29.44
C ARG A 297 5.79 -11.04 -28.85
N SER A 298 5.40 -10.10 -27.99
CA SER A 298 4.09 -9.98 -27.34
C SER A 298 3.24 -8.91 -27.99
#